data_AF-A0A2N0T1G3-F1
#
_entry.id   AF-A0A2N0T1G3-F1
#
_cell.length_a   1.000
_cell.length_b   1.000
_cell.length_c   1.000
_cell.angle_alpha   90.00
_cell.angle_beta   90.00
_cell.angle_gamma   90.00
#
_symmetry.space_group_name_H-M   'P 1'
#
loop_
_entity.id
_entity.type
_entity.pdbx_description
1 polymer ?
#
loop_
_entity_poly.entity_id
_entity_poly.type
_entity_poly.pdbx_seq_one_letter_code
_entity_poly.pdbx_strand_id
1 'polypeptide(L)'
;MTIDDLCAATGIGRNSYYNKIRGDRCFNTEEIDAIAMVLGCDPFLILEEASAKAQIESDAQLAKKAFARMQTLVAKPGDTKAEQEAYEELP
;
A
#
# COMPACT_ATOMS: atom_id res chain seq x y z
N MET A 1 -16.85 6.56 22.04
CA MET A 1 -15.42 6.85 22.24
C MET A 1 -14.96 7.75 21.11
N THR A 2 -14.28 8.86 21.41
CA THR A 2 -13.65 9.72 20.40
C THR A 2 -12.21 9.27 20.13
N ILE A 3 -11.58 9.78 19.06
CA ILE A 3 -10.15 9.52 18.80
C ILE A 3 -9.27 10.07 19.93
N ASP A 4 -9.71 11.14 20.57
CA ASP A 4 -9.06 11.71 21.75
C ASP A 4 -9.07 10.78 22.94
N ASP A 5 -10.23 10.17 23.22
CA ASP A 5 -10.37 9.17 24.27
C ASP A 5 -9.53 7.93 23.98
N LEU A 6 -9.48 7.49 22.71
CA LEU A 6 -8.63 6.37 22.26
C LEU A 6 -7.14 6.70 22.45
N CYS A 7 -6.70 7.88 22.03
CA CYS A 7 -5.32 8.35 22.19
C CYS A 7 -4.93 8.41 23.68
N ALA A 8 -5.81 8.92 24.53
CA ALA A 8 -5.60 8.97 25.97
C ALA A 8 -5.53 7.57 26.60
N ALA A 9 -6.41 6.66 26.19
CA ALA A 9 -6.46 5.29 26.70
C ALA A 9 -5.29 4.41 26.23
N THR A 10 -4.75 4.68 25.06
CA THR A 10 -3.64 3.91 24.45
C THR A 10 -2.26 4.52 24.71
N GLY A 11 -2.20 5.74 25.26
CA GLY A 11 -0.95 6.49 25.45
C GLY A 11 -0.35 7.04 24.14
N ILE A 12 -1.06 6.94 23.02
CA ILE A 12 -0.60 7.45 21.72
C ILE A 12 -0.86 8.95 21.66
N GLY A 13 0.19 9.75 21.48
CA GLY A 13 0.03 11.18 21.27
C GLY A 13 -0.78 11.49 20.00
N ARG A 14 -1.72 12.43 20.08
CA ARG A 14 -2.65 12.79 18.98
C ARG A 14 -1.94 13.05 17.64
N ASN A 15 -0.84 13.80 17.63
CA ASN A 15 -0.05 14.03 16.42
C ASN A 15 0.61 12.75 15.89
N SER A 16 1.09 11.88 16.78
CA SER A 16 1.67 10.59 16.41
C SER A 16 0.61 9.71 15.75
N TYR A 17 -0.59 9.66 16.32
CA TYR A 17 -1.73 8.95 15.75
C TYR A 17 -2.01 9.42 14.33
N TYR A 18 -2.24 10.73 14.12
CA TYR A 18 -2.57 11.28 12.80
C TYR A 18 -1.46 11.09 11.75
N ASN A 19 -0.19 11.18 12.13
CA ASN A 19 0.92 10.88 11.21
C ASN A 19 0.91 9.40 10.80
N LYS A 20 0.54 8.49 11.70
CA LYS A 20 0.51 7.06 11.43
C LYS A 20 -0.63 6.64 10.52
N ILE A 21 -1.85 7.15 10.75
CA ILE A 21 -2.99 6.88 9.84
C ILE A 21 -2.83 7.50 8.45
N ARG A 22 -1.97 8.52 8.29
CA ARG A 22 -1.60 9.06 6.98
C ARG A 22 -0.55 8.22 6.24
N GLY A 23 0.06 7.24 6.91
CA GLY A 23 1.13 6.41 6.35
C GLY A 23 2.53 7.02 6.45
N ASP A 24 2.71 8.16 7.14
CA ASP A 24 4.04 8.73 7.37
C ASP A 24 4.88 7.84 8.31
N ARG A 25 4.21 7.08 9.19
CA ARG A 25 4.82 6.10 10.11
C ARG A 25 3.89 4.90 10.31
N CYS A 26 4.45 3.75 10.64
CA CYS A 26 3.66 2.58 11.03
C CYS A 26 3.31 2.60 12.52
N PHE A 27 2.20 1.96 12.88
CA PHE A 27 1.94 1.55 14.26
C PHE A 27 2.87 0.40 14.64
N ASN A 28 3.40 0.43 15.86
CA ASN A 28 4.17 -0.70 16.39
C ASN A 28 3.22 -1.73 17.02
N THR A 29 3.74 -2.90 17.39
CA THR A 29 2.94 -3.99 17.97
C THR A 29 2.28 -3.59 19.30
N GLU A 30 3.00 -2.89 20.17
CA GLU A 30 2.49 -2.44 21.47
C GLU A 30 1.29 -1.48 21.33
N GLU A 31 1.34 -0.59 20.35
CA GLU A 31 0.27 0.34 20.05
C GLU A 31 -0.95 -0.37 19.47
N ILE A 32 -0.73 -1.38 18.62
CA ILE A 32 -1.81 -2.20 18.07
C ILE A 32 -2.48 -3.00 19.19
N ASP A 33 -1.71 -3.60 20.09
CA ASP A 33 -2.23 -4.32 21.26
C ASP A 33 -3.03 -3.39 22.18
N ALA A 34 -2.52 -2.19 22.47
CA ALA A 34 -3.22 -1.21 23.29
C ALA A 34 -4.53 -0.74 22.64
N ILE A 35 -4.51 -0.45 21.34
CA ILE A 35 -5.70 -0.06 20.57
C ILE A 35 -6.72 -1.20 20.57
N ALA A 36 -6.28 -2.44 20.34
CA ALA A 36 -7.14 -3.61 20.32
C ALA A 36 -7.80 -3.86 21.68
N MET A 37 -7.05 -3.73 22.77
CA MET A 37 -7.55 -3.88 24.14
C MET A 37 -8.62 -2.82 24.47
N VAL A 38 -8.42 -1.57 24.06
CA VAL A 38 -9.39 -0.48 24.28
C VAL A 38 -10.65 -0.67 23.43
N LEU A 39 -10.52 -1.20 22.21
CA LEU A 39 -11.63 -1.46 21.30
C LEU A 39 -12.35 -2.78 21.57
N GLY A 40 -11.79 -3.66 22.42
CA GLY A 40 -12.30 -5.01 22.65
C GLY A 40 -12.13 -5.93 21.45
N CYS A 41 -11.12 -5.68 20.61
CA CYS A 41 -10.79 -6.47 19.44
C CYS A 41 -9.59 -7.39 19.71
N ASP A 42 -9.47 -8.46 18.93
CA ASP A 42 -8.27 -9.31 18.94
C ASP A 42 -7.16 -8.64 18.10
N PRO A 43 -6.00 -8.31 18.67
CA PRO A 43 -4.90 -7.69 17.93
C PRO A 43 -4.34 -8.61 16.82
N PHE A 44 -4.41 -9.94 16.97
CA PHE A 44 -3.98 -10.86 15.92
C PHE A 44 -4.88 -10.79 14.69
N LEU A 45 -6.19 -10.63 14.88
CA LEU A 45 -7.11 -10.43 13.74
C LEU A 45 -6.79 -9.14 12.97
N ILE A 46 -6.46 -8.06 13.69
CA ILE A 46 -6.07 -6.78 13.07
C ILE A 46 -4.78 -6.95 12.25
N LEU A 47 -3.79 -7.66 12.82
CA LEU A 47 -2.51 -7.92 12.17
C LEU A 47 -2.66 -8.85 10.95
N GLU A 48 -3.50 -9.88 11.05
CA GLU A 48 -3.80 -10.80 9.96
C GLU A 48 -4.47 -10.08 8.79
N GLU A 49 -5.50 -9.26 9.05
CA GLU A 49 -6.16 -8.46 8.02
C GLU A 49 -5.22 -7.44 7.37
N ALA A 50 -4.36 -6.80 8.17
CA ALA A 50 -3.37 -5.86 7.65
C ALA A 50 -2.33 -6.57 6.76
N SER A 51 -1.85 -7.74 7.19
CA SER A 51 -0.91 -8.57 6.43
C SER A 51 -1.51 -9.05 5.11
N ALA A 52 -2.76 -9.55 5.14
CA ALA A 52 -3.46 -9.99 3.94
C ALA A 52 -3.62 -8.86 2.92
N LYS A 53 -3.98 -7.66 3.36
CA LYS A 53 -4.08 -6.48 2.49
C LYS A 53 -2.73 -6.06 1.91
N ALA A 54 -1.66 -6.08 2.71
CA ALA A 54 -0.31 -5.77 2.25
C ALA A 54 0.18 -6.76 1.18
N GLN A 55 -0.12 -8.06 1.35
CA GLN A 55 0.21 -9.09 0.36
C GLN A 55 -0.54 -8.87 -0.96
N ILE A 56 -1.84 -8.56 -0.91
CA ILE A 56 -2.65 -8.25 -2.10
C ILE A 56 -2.08 -7.04 -2.85
N GLU A 57 -1.67 -5.99 -2.13
CA GLU A 57 -1.08 -4.80 -2.76
C GLU A 57 0.27 -5.11 -3.43
N SER A 58 1.11 -5.91 -2.77
CA SER A 58 2.38 -6.41 -3.33
C SER A 58 2.15 -7.24 -4.59
N ASP A 59 1.21 -8.19 -4.56
CA ASP A 59 0.90 -9.07 -5.68
C ASP A 59 0.31 -8.28 -6.86
N ALA A 60 -0.56 -7.30 -6.59
CA ALA A 60 -1.09 -6.41 -7.61
C ALA A 60 0.01 -5.55 -8.27
N GLN A 61 0.98 -5.07 -7.50
CA GLN A 61 2.14 -4.35 -8.05
C GLN A 61 3.05 -5.27 -8.86
N LEU A 62 3.27 -6.51 -8.40
CA LEU A 62 4.05 -7.52 -9.12
C LEU A 62 3.38 -7.91 -10.43
N ALA A 63 2.06 -8.13 -10.42
CA ALA A 63 1.27 -8.42 -11.61
C ALA A 63 1.33 -7.27 -12.63
N LYS A 64 1.22 -6.00 -12.19
CA LYS A 64 1.39 -4.83 -13.07
C LYS A 64 2.78 -4.80 -13.72
N LYS A 65 3.85 -5.06 -12.95
CA LYS A 65 5.22 -5.11 -13.49
C LYS A 65 5.41 -6.28 -14.46
N ALA A 66 4.85 -7.44 -14.16
CA ALA A 66 4.88 -8.62 -15.03
C ALA A 66 4.13 -8.35 -16.35
N PHE A 67 2.94 -7.75 -16.29
CA PHE A 67 2.17 -7.34 -17.47
C PHE A 67 2.92 -6.33 -18.33
N ALA A 68 3.51 -5.29 -17.73
CA ALA A 68 4.32 -4.31 -18.45
C ALA A 68 5.50 -5.00 -19.17
N ARG A 69 6.18 -5.94 -18.49
CA ARG A 69 7.27 -6.72 -19.09
C ARG A 69 6.80 -7.62 -20.22
N MET A 70 5.64 -8.26 -20.09
CA MET A 70 5.04 -9.05 -21.17
C MET A 70 4.73 -8.17 -22.39
N GLN A 71 4.16 -6.98 -22.18
CA GLN A 71 3.90 -6.03 -23.28
C GLN A 71 5.20 -5.64 -24.01
N THR A 72 6.29 -5.39 -23.28
CA THR A 72 7.59 -5.08 -23.90
C THR A 72 8.20 -6.26 -24.67
N LEU A 73 7.93 -7.51 -24.25
CA LEU A 73 8.46 -8.71 -24.92
C LEU A 73 7.64 -9.12 -26.14
N VAL A 74 6.36 -8.76 -26.18
CA VAL A 74 5.46 -9.03 -27.31
C VAL A 74 5.52 -7.92 -28.37
N ALA A 75 5.91 -6.69 -27.98
CA ALA A 75 6.16 -5.61 -28.93
C ALA A 75 7.29 -6.00 -29.89
N LYS A 76 6.98 -6.08 -31.19
CA LYS A 76 8.00 -6.26 -32.24
C LYS A 76 8.67 -4.91 -32.54
N PRO A 77 9.91 -4.90 -33.05
CA PRO A 77 10.51 -3.67 -33.59
C PRO A 77 9.60 -3.09 -34.68
N GLY A 78 9.11 -1.87 -34.48
CA GLY A 78 8.18 -1.16 -35.38
C GLY A 78 6.73 -1.03 -34.88
N ASP A 79 6.36 -1.58 -33.71
CA ASP A 79 5.00 -1.49 -33.16
C ASP A 79 4.79 -0.30 -32.21
N THR A 80 5.86 0.40 -31.82
CA THR A 80 5.73 1.60 -31.00
C THR A 80 5.49 2.83 -31.89
N LYS A 81 4.58 3.72 -31.48
CA LYS A 81 4.27 4.97 -32.24
C LYS A 81 5.52 5.73 -32.67
N ALA A 82 6.54 5.77 -31.81
CA ALA A 82 7.81 6.44 -32.07
C ALA A 82 8.61 5.80 -33.21
N GLU A 83 8.52 4.48 -33.41
CA GLU A 83 9.18 3.80 -34.52
C GLU A 83 8.39 3.97 -35.83
N GLN A 84 7.05 3.98 -35.77
CA GLN A 84 6.20 4.20 -36.95
C GLN A 84 6.35 5.62 -37.53
N GLU A 85 6.41 6.63 -36.67
CA GLU A 85 6.66 8.03 -37.09
C GLU A 85 8.05 8.18 -37.73
N ALA A 86 9.07 7.47 -37.25
CA ALA A 86 10.41 7.49 -37.83
C ALA A 86 10.50 6.83 -39.23
N TYR A 87 9.60 5.90 -39.56
CA TYR A 87 9.51 5.31 -40.90
C TYR A 87 8.69 6.16 -41.88
N GLU A 88 7.72 6.94 -41.40
CA GLU A 88 6.93 7.87 -42.24
C GLU A 88 7.70 9.16 -42.62
N GLU A 89 8.77 9.51 -41.89
CA GLU A 89 9.61 10.69 -42.17
C GLU A 89 10.82 10.41 -43.10
N LEU A 90 10.99 9.18 -43.59
CA LEU A 90 11.97 8.87 -44.63
C LEU A 90 11.41 9.23 -46.02
N PRO A 91 12.05 10.15 -46.78
CA PRO A 91 11.58 10.61 -48.10
C PRO A 91 11.69 9.55 -49.20
#